data_AF-A0A930QPX6-F1
#
_entry.id   AF-A0A930QPX6-F1
#
_cell.length_a   1.000
_cell.length_b   1.000
_cell.length_c   1.000
_cell.angle_alpha   90.00
_cell.angle_beta   90.00
_cell.angle_gamma   90.00
#
_symmetry.space_group_name_H-M   'P 1'
#
loop_
_entity.id
_entity.type
_entity.pdbx_description
1 polymer ?
#
loop_
_entity_poly.entity_id
_entity_poly.type
_entity_poly.pdbx_seq_one_letter_code
_entity_poly.pdbx_strand_id
1 'polypeptide(L)' 'MKHGKRYTEAAKLIDRSQYYDVADAVGVIKKTANAKFDETVELLVRTGAD' A
#
# COMPACT_ATOMS: atom_id res chain seq x y z
N MET A 1 16.07 5.44 2.85
CA MET A 1 15.86 4.77 4.16
C MET A 1 15.96 3.26 3.94
N LYS A 2 16.63 2.53 4.83
CA LYS A 2 16.77 1.07 4.70
C LYS A 2 15.54 0.41 5.31
N HIS A 3 14.72 -0.25 4.48
CA HIS A 3 13.56 -1.00 4.94
C HIS A 3 13.91 -2.48 5.16
N GLY A 4 13.14 -3.16 6.02
CA GLY A 4 13.30 -4.59 6.27
C GLY A 4 12.83 -5.46 5.09
N LYS A 5 13.26 -6.72 5.07
CA LYS A 5 13.00 -7.66 3.96
C LYS A 5 11.51 -7.77 3.59
N ARG A 6 10.61 -7.85 4.59
CA ARG A 6 9.15 -7.97 4.37
C ARG A 6 8.57 -6.76 3.65
N TYR A 7 9.04 -5.56 3.97
CA TYR A 7 8.63 -4.33 3.29
C TYR A 7 9.11 -4.32 1.84
N THR A 8 10.39 -4.65 1.62
CA THR A 8 10.98 -4.64 0.28
C THR A 8 10.27 -5.62 -0.67
N GLU A 9 9.84 -6.79 -0.20
CA GLU A 9 9.07 -7.72 -1.02
C GLU A 9 7.65 -7.20 -1.31
N ALA A 10 6.95 -6.64 -0.31
CA ALA A 10 5.62 -6.05 -0.52
C ALA A 10 5.66 -4.86 -1.49
N ALA A 11 6.69 -4.00 -1.39
CA ALA A 11 6.84 -2.82 -2.22
C ALA A 11 7.02 -3.14 -3.72
N LYS A 12 7.54 -4.33 -4.07
CA LYS A 12 7.68 -4.78 -5.46
C LYS A 12 6.32 -5.07 -6.12
N LEU A 13 5.29 -5.34 -5.32
CA LEU A 13 3.94 -5.64 -5.82
C LEU A 13 3.13 -4.38 -6.12
N ILE A 14 3.68 -3.20 -5.83
CA ILE A 14 3.00 -1.91 -5.98
C ILE A 14 3.76 -1.08 -7.03
N ASP A 15 3.13 -0.84 -8.18
CA ASP A 15 3.60 0.18 -9.13
C ASP A 15 3.14 1.57 -8.67
N ARG A 16 4.08 2.48 -8.44
CA ARG A 16 3.81 3.87 -8.00
C ARG A 16 3.46 4.81 -9.15
N SER A 17 3.67 4.41 -10.39
CA SER A 17 3.35 5.19 -11.58
C SER A 17 1.93 4.94 -12.09
N GLN A 18 1.31 3.83 -11.65
CA GLN A 18 -0.03 3.45 -12.04
C GLN A 18 -1.09 4.07 -11.11
N TYR A 19 -2.17 4.56 -11.71
CA TYR A 19 -3.41 4.83 -10.99
C TYR A 19 -4.23 3.54 -10.91
N TYR A 20 -4.51 3.11 -9.69
CA TYR A 20 -5.41 2.00 -9.43
C TYR A 20 -6.82 2.52 -9.19
N ASP A 21 -7.80 1.85 -9.77
CA ASP A 21 -9.17 1.90 -9.32
C ASP A 21 -9.32 1.22 -7.95
N VAL A 22 -10.43 1.50 -7.27
CA VAL A 22 -10.62 1.11 -5.86
C VAL A 22 -10.56 -0.41 -5.67
N ALA A 23 -11.13 -1.18 -6.60
CA ALA A 23 -11.15 -2.64 -6.49
C ALA A 23 -9.74 -3.24 -6.58
N ASP A 24 -8.96 -2.78 -7.56
CA ASP A 24 -7.58 -3.22 -7.75
C ASP A 24 -6.68 -2.78 -6.59
N ALA A 25 -6.83 -1.54 -6.12
CA ALA A 25 -6.11 -1.02 -4.96
C ALA A 25 -6.34 -1.88 -3.71
N VAL A 26 -7.60 -2.22 -3.41
CA VAL A 26 -7.94 -3.10 -2.26
C VAL A 26 -7.35 -4.50 -2.45
N GLY A 27 -7.35 -5.02 -3.67
CA GLY A 27 -6.71 -6.30 -3.99
C GLY A 27 -5.22 -6.30 -3.70
N VAL A 28 -4.50 -5.23 -4.05
CA VAL A 28 -3.07 -5.06 -3.77
C VAL A 28 -2.83 -4.92 -2.26
N ILE A 29 -3.60 -4.08 -1.57
CA ILE A 29 -3.47 -3.86 -0.12
C ILE A 29 -3.55 -5.19 0.65
N LYS A 30 -4.56 -6.02 0.33
CA LYS A 30 -4.74 -7.34 0.97
C LYS A 30 -3.58 -8.31 0.68
N LYS A 31 -2.96 -8.25 -0.50
CA LYS A 31 -1.78 -9.07 -0.83
C LYS A 31 -0.52 -8.62 -0.07
N THR A 32 -0.47 -7.36 0.35
CA THR A 32 0.68 -6.78 1.07
C THR A 32 0.52 -6.79 2.60
N ALA A 33 -0.67 -7.12 3.12
CA ALA A 33 -0.97 -7.26 4.53
C ALA A 33 -0.47 -8.63 5.05
N ASN A 34 0.79 -8.67 5.45
CA ASN A 34 1.54 -9.90 5.74
C ASN A 34 1.62 -10.22 7.24
N ALA A 35 1.15 -9.32 8.11
CA ALA A 35 1.22 -9.47 9.55
C ALA A 35 0.26 -10.56 10.06
N LYS A 36 0.50 -11.03 11.29
CA LYS A 36 -0.31 -12.07 11.93
C LYS A 36 -1.42 -11.49 12.81
N PHE A 37 -1.84 -10.27 12.51
CA PHE A 37 -2.88 -9.53 13.21
C PHE A 37 -3.63 -8.66 12.20
N ASP A 38 -4.78 -8.13 12.60
CA ASP A 38 -5.57 -7.26 11.74
C ASP A 38 -4.89 -5.90 11.57
N GLU A 39 -4.32 -5.69 10.38
CA GLU A 39 -3.63 -4.45 10.03
C GLU A 39 -4.64 -3.31 9.80
N THR A 40 -4.22 -2.08 10.10
CA THR A 40 -5.00 -0.87 9.80
C THR A 40 -4.58 -0.31 8.45
N VAL A 41 -5.54 0.08 7.62
CA VAL A 41 -5.29 0.75 6.34
C VAL A 41 -5.26 2.26 6.56
N GLU A 42 -4.16 2.90 6.17
CA GLU A 42 -4.02 4.35 6.19
C GLU A 42 -4.29 4.94 4.80
N LEU A 43 -5.01 6.06 4.75
CA LEU A 43 -5.30 6.81 3.53
C LEU A 43 -4.70 8.20 3.61
N LEU A 44 -3.72 8.48 2.75
CA LEU A 44 -3.11 9.79 2.64
C LEU A 44 -3.79 10.56 1.50
N VAL A 45 -4.55 11.61 1.85
CA VAL A 45 -5.23 12.47 0.89
C VAL A 45 -4.56 13.84 0.90
N ARG A 46 -4.08 14.28 -0.27
CA ARG A 46 -3.61 15.65 -0.45
C ARG A 46 -4.79 16.52 -0.85
N THR A 47 -5.34 17.26 0.10
CA THR A 47 -6.40 18.24 -0.14
C THR A 47 -5.78 19.52 -0.72
N GLY A 48 -6.31 20.00 -1.85
CA GLY A 48 -5.87 21.26 -2.47
C GLY A 48 -6.53 22.51 -1.88
N ALA A 49 -6.91 22.46 -0.60
CA ALA A 49 -7.45 23.61 0.11
C ALA A 49 -6.31 24.61 0.34
N ASP A 50 -6.55 25.86 -0.04
CA ASP A 50 -5.77 27.03 0.40
C ASP A 50 -6.35 27.55 1.73
#